data_AF-A0A3S0ZGW8-F1
#
_entry.id   AF-A0A3S0ZGW8-F1
#
_cell.length_a   1.000
_cell.length_b   1.000
_cell.length_c   1.000
_cell.angle_alpha   90.00
_cell.angle_beta   90.00
_cell.angle_gamma   90.00
#
_symmetry.space_group_name_H-M   'P 1'
#
loop_
_entity.id
_entity.type
_entity.pdbx_description
1 polymer ?
#
loop_
_entity_poly.entity_id
_entity_poly.type
_entity_poly.pdbx_seq_one_letter_code
_entity_poly.pdbx_strand_id
1 'polypeptide(L)'
;MCGHYTQNVWFSTYALGCGVKFCQPLNIPCGTSVCEKWDQGYYLVCHYGPAGNVLGRSPYKKGKPCSQCHPDQKYCNCKLCSVKPQIGSGSVDQKLHANFIVIVAPIVFIVFQL
;
A
#
# COMPACT_ATOMS: atom_id res chain seq x y z
N MET A 1 -10.23 -5.99 14.10
CA MET A 1 -10.09 -5.16 12.88
C MET A 1 -8.62 -4.87 12.62
N CYS A 2 -7.98 -5.57 11.66
CA CYS A 2 -6.57 -5.32 11.30
C CYS A 2 -6.31 -5.36 9.79
N GLY A 3 -7.32 -5.64 8.95
CA GLY A 3 -7.15 -5.93 7.52
C GLY A 3 -6.51 -4.80 6.70
N HIS A 4 -6.85 -3.55 6.99
CA HIS A 4 -6.23 -2.39 6.32
C HIS A 4 -4.74 -2.29 6.67
N TYR A 5 -4.38 -2.47 7.94
CA TYR A 5 -2.98 -2.48 8.36
C TYR A 5 -2.21 -3.62 7.70
N THR A 6 -2.73 -4.85 7.80
CA THR A 6 -2.03 -6.04 7.26
C THR A 6 -1.83 -5.96 5.75
N GLN A 7 -2.76 -5.38 5.00
CA GLN A 7 -2.57 -5.13 3.57
C GLN A 7 -1.46 -4.11 3.30
N ASN A 8 -1.36 -3.06 4.10
CA ASN A 8 -0.31 -2.04 3.93
C ASN A 8 1.10 -2.57 4.23
N VAL A 9 1.24 -3.60 5.07
CA VAL A 9 2.56 -4.18 5.41
C VAL A 9 2.79 -5.55 4.77
N TRP A 10 2.04 -5.88 3.71
CA TRP A 10 2.08 -7.20 3.09
C TRP A 10 3.33 -7.40 2.22
N PHE A 11 4.16 -8.38 2.56
CA PHE A 11 5.53 -8.56 2.03
C PHE A 11 5.59 -8.74 0.52
N SER A 12 4.57 -9.35 -0.08
CA SER A 12 4.54 -9.61 -1.51
C SER A 12 3.93 -8.46 -2.31
N THR A 13 3.27 -7.51 -1.65
CA THR A 13 2.62 -6.38 -2.32
C THR A 13 3.66 -5.30 -2.63
N TYR A 14 3.83 -4.96 -3.90
CA TYR A 14 4.84 -3.99 -4.35
C TYR A 14 4.26 -2.87 -5.22
N ALA A 15 2.99 -2.97 -5.61
CA ALA A 15 2.28 -1.97 -6.39
C ALA A 15 1.06 -1.44 -5.61
N LEU A 16 0.83 -0.14 -5.71
CA LEU A 16 -0.29 0.57 -5.13
C LEU A 16 -0.85 1.55 -6.16
N GLY A 17 -2.16 1.66 -6.25
CA GLY A 17 -2.83 2.70 -7.02
C GLY A 17 -4.00 3.24 -6.22
N CYS A 18 -4.09 4.56 -6.07
CA CYS A 18 -5.13 5.19 -5.27
C CYS A 18 -5.92 6.23 -6.08
N GLY A 19 -7.21 6.31 -5.82
CA GLY A 19 -8.10 7.33 -6.38
C GLY A 19 -8.86 8.02 -5.25
N VAL A 20 -9.03 9.32 -5.38
CA VAL A 20 -9.85 10.11 -4.45
C VAL A 20 -10.93 10.82 -5.23
N LYS A 21 -12.17 10.79 -4.72
CA LYS A 21 -13.31 11.48 -5.31
C LYS A 21 -14.14 12.15 -4.24
N PHE A 22 -14.56 13.38 -4.47
CA PHE A 22 -15.56 14.03 -3.63
C PHE A 22 -16.97 13.55 -3.99
N CYS A 23 -17.78 13.19 -2.99
CA CYS A 23 -19.11 12.63 -3.14
C CYS A 23 -20.12 13.39 -2.27
N GLN A 24 -21.31 13.65 -2.82
CA GLN A 24 -22.46 14.23 -2.12
C GLN A 24 -23.74 13.58 -2.66
N PRO A 25 -24.41 12.68 -1.92
CA PRO A 25 -24.03 12.12 -0.63
C PRO A 25 -22.92 11.05 -0.73
N LEU A 26 -22.21 10.79 0.36
CA LEU A 26 -21.23 9.71 0.48
C LEU A 26 -21.84 8.54 1.26
N ASN A 27 -22.00 7.40 0.58
CA ASN A 27 -22.41 6.13 1.18
C ASN A 27 -21.19 5.23 1.36
N ILE A 28 -20.84 4.88 2.60
CA ILE A 28 -19.69 4.03 2.89
C ILE A 28 -20.14 2.56 2.92
N PRO A 29 -19.65 1.72 2.01
CA PRO A 29 -20.00 0.31 1.97
C PRO A 29 -19.29 -0.48 3.07
N CYS A 30 -19.97 -1.53 3.55
CA CYS A 30 -19.44 -2.54 4.46
C CYS A 30 -19.88 -3.92 3.95
N GLY A 31 -19.13 -4.45 2.99
CA GLY A 31 -19.54 -5.63 2.24
C GLY A 31 -20.67 -5.31 1.25
N THR A 32 -21.80 -6.01 1.37
CA THR A 32 -22.96 -5.83 0.49
C THR A 32 -23.95 -4.76 0.99
N SER A 33 -23.70 -4.15 2.15
CA SER A 33 -24.55 -3.15 2.79
C SER A 33 -23.87 -1.78 2.90
N VAL A 34 -24.66 -0.73 3.16
CA VAL A 34 -24.16 0.61 3.51
C VAL A 34 -24.16 0.74 5.03
N CYS A 35 -23.00 0.99 5.65
CA CYS A 35 -22.89 1.14 7.09
C CYS A 35 -22.89 2.59 7.55
N GLU A 36 -22.42 3.52 6.71
CA GLU A 36 -22.39 4.94 7.06
C GLU A 36 -22.88 5.77 5.88
N LYS A 37 -23.59 6.86 6.20
CA LYS A 37 -24.07 7.84 5.23
C LYS A 37 -23.66 9.23 5.72
N TRP A 38 -23.02 9.96 4.84
CA TRP A 38 -22.53 11.31 5.09
C TRP A 38 -23.10 12.24 4.03
N ASP A 39 -23.50 13.45 4.40
CA ASP A 39 -24.05 14.44 3.45
C ASP A 39 -23.04 14.80 2.36
N GLN A 40 -21.75 14.77 2.71
CA GLN A 40 -20.63 15.00 1.81
C GLN A 40 -19.34 14.40 2.35
N GLY A 41 -18.40 14.06 1.46
CA GLY A 41 -17.05 13.63 1.87
C GLY A 41 -16.15 13.22 0.71
N TYR A 42 -14.86 13.06 1.00
CA TYR A 42 -13.90 12.47 0.07
C TYR A 42 -13.83 10.96 0.25
N TYR A 43 -14.00 10.22 -0.85
CA TYR A 43 -13.88 8.78 -0.92
C TYR A 43 -12.53 8.40 -1.50
N LEU A 44 -11.65 7.85 -0.66
CA LEU A 44 -10.33 7.34 -1.03
C LEU A 44 -10.40 5.81 -1.19
N VAL A 45 -9.98 5.32 -2.36
CA VAL A 45 -9.86 3.89 -2.64
C VAL A 45 -8.43 3.61 -3.09
N CYS A 46 -7.84 2.55 -2.56
CA CYS A 46 -6.52 2.07 -2.95
C CYS A 46 -6.58 0.60 -3.34
N HIS A 47 -5.98 0.26 -4.48
CA HIS A 47 -5.78 -1.11 -4.94
C HIS A 47 -4.32 -1.52 -4.74
N TYR A 48 -4.13 -2.76 -4.28
CA TYR A 48 -2.83 -3.33 -3.94
C TYR A 48 -2.50 -4.49 -4.88
N GLY A 49 -1.28 -4.51 -5.39
CA GLY A 49 -0.81 -5.53 -6.33
C GLY A 49 0.52 -6.14 -5.90
N PRO A 50 0.62 -7.48 -5.83
CA PRO A 50 -0.45 -8.45 -5.63
C PRO A 50 -1.26 -8.19 -4.35
N ALA A 51 -2.48 -8.72 -4.29
CA ALA A 51 -3.34 -8.63 -3.11
C ALA A 51 -2.72 -9.33 -1.90
N GLY A 52 -2.91 -8.73 -0.72
CA GLY A 52 -2.49 -9.28 0.56
C GLY A 52 -3.64 -9.97 1.30
N ASN A 53 -3.55 -9.98 2.63
CA ASN A 53 -4.58 -10.51 3.53
C ASN A 53 -5.02 -11.95 3.23
N VAL A 54 -4.08 -12.78 2.79
CA VAL A 54 -4.33 -14.20 2.57
C VAL A 54 -4.58 -14.87 3.93
N LEU A 55 -5.74 -15.53 4.05
CA LEU A 55 -6.15 -16.20 5.28
C LEU A 55 -5.07 -17.20 5.74
N GLY A 56 -4.76 -17.18 7.05
CA GLY A 56 -3.73 -18.04 7.64
C GLY A 56 -2.29 -17.67 7.31
N ARG A 57 -2.04 -16.57 6.58
CA ARG A 57 -0.68 -16.06 6.32
C ARG A 57 -0.39 -14.79 7.10
N SER A 58 0.84 -14.70 7.60
CA SER A 58 1.34 -13.45 8.18
C SER A 58 1.70 -12.45 7.08
N PRO A 59 1.53 -11.14 7.33
CA PRO A 59 1.83 -10.11 6.34
C PRO A 59 3.31 -10.06 5.99
N TYR A 60 4.21 -10.46 6.90
CA TYR A 60 5.65 -10.56 6.64
C TYR A 60 6.29 -11.58 7.57
N LYS A 61 7.53 -11.98 7.27
CA LYS A 61 8.36 -12.80 8.14
C LYS A 61 9.19 -11.91 9.06
N LYS A 62 9.23 -12.24 10.35
CA LYS A 62 10.11 -11.56 11.32
C LYS A 62 11.57 -11.93 11.03
N GLY A 63 12.48 -10.96 11.12
CA GLY A 63 13.91 -11.19 10.91
C GLY A 63 14.67 -9.92 10.58
N LYS A 64 15.96 -10.07 10.23
CA LYS A 64 16.79 -8.96 9.77
C LYS A 64 16.21 -8.40 8.45
N PRO A 65 16.05 -7.07 8.32
CA PRO A 65 15.57 -6.49 7.08
C PRO A 65 16.41 -6.91 5.87
N CYS A 66 15.74 -7.11 4.73
CA CYS A 66 16.36 -7.51 3.46
C CYS A 66 17.11 -8.86 3.46
N SER A 67 17.04 -9.65 4.53
CA SER A 67 17.71 -10.96 4.60
C SER A 67 17.10 -12.03 3.68
N GLN A 68 15.90 -11.79 3.16
CA GLN A 68 15.16 -12.73 2.31
C GLN A 68 14.49 -12.01 1.12
N CYS A 69 15.19 -11.05 0.51
CA CYS A 69 14.66 -10.38 -0.69
C CYS A 69 14.54 -11.35 -1.88
N HIS A 70 13.56 -11.11 -2.75
CA HIS A 70 13.40 -11.87 -3.99
C HIS A 70 14.65 -11.71 -4.89
N PRO A 71 15.04 -12.72 -5.68
CA PRO A 71 16.16 -12.60 -6.62
C PRO A 71 16.06 -11.41 -7.58
N ASP A 72 14.86 -10.97 -7.91
CA ASP A 72 14.62 -9.81 -8.79
C ASP A 72 14.71 -8.46 -8.05
N GLN A 73 14.73 -8.48 -6.71
CA GLN A 73 14.73 -7.31 -5.84
C GLN A 73 15.97 -7.29 -4.94
N LYS A 74 17.16 -7.34 -5.56
CA LYS A 74 18.44 -7.55 -4.86
C LYS A 74 18.90 -6.37 -4.00
N TYR A 75 18.32 -5.19 -4.17
CA TYR A 75 18.77 -3.99 -3.46
C TYR A 75 17.99 -3.78 -2.17
N CYS A 76 18.70 -3.40 -1.11
CA CYS A 76 18.11 -3.03 0.16
C CYS A 76 18.14 -1.51 0.34
N ASN A 77 16.99 -0.85 0.20
CA ASN A 77 16.87 0.60 0.36
C ASN A 77 15.99 0.89 1.58
N CYS A 78 16.47 1.62 2.59
CA CYS A 78 15.66 1.96 3.76
C CYS A 78 14.93 0.75 4.40
N LYS A 79 15.63 -0.40 4.50
CA LYS A 79 15.08 -1.67 5.01
C LYS A 79 14.01 -2.33 4.09
N LEU A 80 13.91 -1.91 2.83
CA LEU A 80 13.03 -2.44 1.78
C LEU A 80 13.80 -3.20 0.69
N CYS A 81 13.21 -4.28 0.16
CA CYS A 81 13.68 -4.93 -1.06
C CYS A 81 13.28 -4.11 -2.30
N SER A 82 14.18 -3.94 -3.26
CA SER A 82 13.98 -3.12 -4.46
C SER A 82 14.68 -3.70 -5.68
N VAL A 83 14.11 -3.45 -6.85
CA VAL A 83 14.67 -3.82 -8.17
C VAL A 83 15.85 -2.94 -8.60
N LYS A 84 15.98 -1.73 -8.03
CA LYS A 84 17.06 -0.76 -8.34
C LYS A 84 17.65 -0.15 -7.07
N PRO A 85 18.95 0.19 -7.06
CA PRO A 85 19.56 0.98 -5.99
C PRO A 85 19.00 2.41 -6.07
N GLN A 86 18.41 2.91 -4.99
CA GLN A 86 17.90 4.27 -4.93
C GLN A 86 19.05 5.19 -4.47
N ILE A 87 19.74 5.80 -5.43
CA ILE A 87 20.71 6.87 -5.14
C ILE A 87 19.91 8.16 -4.99
N GLY A 88 19.45 8.44 -3.78
CA GLY A 88 18.66 9.65 -3.47
C GLY A 88 17.26 9.32 -2.95
N SER A 89 16.87 10.03 -1.89
CA SER A 89 15.56 9.96 -1.24
C SER A 89 14.42 10.16 -2.24
N GLY A 90 13.30 9.47 -2.01
CA GLY A 90 12.23 9.23 -2.97
C GLY A 90 11.73 10.47 -3.74
N SER A 91 11.77 10.36 -5.07
CA SER A 91 11.07 11.25 -5.99
C SER A 91 9.70 10.67 -6.28
N VAL A 92 8.66 11.24 -5.69
CA VAL A 92 7.31 11.17 -6.28
C VAL A 92 7.41 11.96 -7.59
N ASP A 93 7.33 11.29 -8.74
CA ASP A 93 7.13 11.98 -10.02
C ASP A 93 5.75 12.65 -10.01
N GLN A 94 5.73 13.89 -9.54
CA GLN A 94 4.54 14.72 -9.39
C GLN A 94 4.15 15.37 -10.73
N LYS A 95 4.01 14.54 -11.77
CA LYS A 95 3.54 14.98 -13.08
C LYS A 95 2.78 13.87 -13.80
N LEU A 96 1.58 13.56 -13.31
CA LEU A 96 0.56 12.96 -14.17
C LEU A 96 -0.80 13.56 -13.81
N HIS A 97 -1.50 13.96 -14.86
CA HIS A 97 -2.67 14.83 -14.83
C HIS A 97 -3.73 14.37 -13.83
N ALA A 98 -4.31 15.36 -13.14
CA ALA A 98 -5.41 15.22 -12.20
C ALA A 98 -6.48 14.25 -12.73
N ASN A 99 -6.62 13.11 -12.05
CA ASN A 99 -7.80 12.21 -11.93
C ASN A 99 -7.41 10.77 -11.55
N PHE A 100 -6.12 10.39 -11.57
CA PHE A 100 -5.65 9.07 -11.15
C PHE A 100 -4.26 9.19 -10.49
N ILE A 101 -4.16 8.98 -9.17
CA ILE A 101 -2.86 9.00 -8.48
C ILE A 101 -2.37 7.55 -8.37
N VAL A 102 -1.60 7.11 -9.37
CA VAL A 102 -0.80 5.89 -9.20
C VAL A 102 0.33 6.24 -8.24
N ILE A 103 0.10 6.05 -6.94
CA ILE A 103 1.17 6.10 -5.95
C ILE A 103 2.00 4.82 -6.16
N VAL A 104 2.93 4.84 -7.11
CA VAL A 104 4.05 3.88 -7.12
C VAL A 104 5.03 4.29 -6.01
N ALA A 105 4.55 4.39 -4.77
CA ALA A 105 5.43 4.36 -3.63
C ALA A 105 5.79 2.89 -3.43
N PRO A 106 7.08 2.53 -3.29
CA PRO A 106 7.42 1.24 -2.73
C PRO A 106 6.74 1.21 -1.37
N ILE A 107 5.69 0.39 -1.22
CA ILE A 107 4.94 0.28 0.02
C ILE A 107 5.94 0.01 1.14
N VAL A 108 6.02 1.00 2.03
CA VAL A 108 7.09 1.20 3.00
C VAL A 108 7.00 0.10 4.08
N PHE A 109 7.91 -0.88 4.05
CA PHE A 109 8.17 -1.79 5.16
C PHE A 109 8.75 -0.99 6.33
N ILE A 110 7.85 -0.48 7.17
CA ILE A 110 8.18 -0.18 8.54
C ILE A 110 8.36 -1.54 9.23
N VAL A 111 9.61 -1.99 9.34
CA VAL A 111 9.95 -2.98 10.35
C VAL A 111 9.77 -2.26 11.69
N PHE A 112 8.60 -2.46 12.32
CA PHE A 112 8.42 -2.19 13.74
C PHE A 112 9.47 -3.04 14.48
N GLN A 113 10.57 -2.41 14.85
CA GLN A 113 11.37 -2.84 15.98
C GLN A 113 10.48 -2.56 17.20
N LEU A 114 10.14 -3.62 17.93
CA LEU A 114 9.99 -3.48 19.39
C LEU A 114 11.39 -3.36 19.97
#